data_AF-A0A1Y1R4T6-F1
#
_entry.id   AF-A0A1Y1R4T6-F1
#
_cell.length_a   1.000
_cell.length_b   1.000
_cell.length_c   1.000
_cell.angle_alpha   90.00
_cell.angle_beta   90.00
_cell.angle_gamma   90.00
#
_symmetry.space_group_name_H-M   'P 1'
#
loop_
_entity.id
_entity.type
_entity.pdbx_description
1 polymer ?
#
loop_
_entity_poly.entity_id
_entity_poly.type
_entity_poly.pdbx_seq_one_letter_code
_entity_poly.pdbx_strand_id
1 'polypeptide(L)'
;MNTLGSALNERPGLMLEVSGGADRLADWPLLQSQQLETTLKRLWQVQQVESGETTVDALEQVLVPADERPVLLREYGRQLQITEIDSVSDDELLAAVLAAIPYDETAMYQLAQQRARSIKDFLVDQAEVPAERVYLMSSIIGEQAGDRVDSPMSLGAL
;
A
#
# COMPACT_ATOMS: atom_id res chain seq x y z
N MET A 1 20.44 6.99 11.05
CA MET A 1 20.66 6.42 9.72
C MET A 1 21.72 7.14 8.87
N ASN A 2 22.30 8.27 9.32
CA ASN A 2 23.37 8.96 8.59
C ASN A 2 24.70 8.17 8.48
N THR A 3 24.92 7.20 9.37
CA THR A 3 26.13 6.38 9.44
C THR A 3 26.36 5.46 8.24
N LEU A 4 25.30 4.99 7.59
CA LEU A 4 25.41 4.10 6.43
C LEU A 4 25.88 4.85 5.17
N GLY A 5 25.30 6.03 4.92
CA GLY A 5 25.71 6.90 3.81
C GLY A 5 27.18 7.31 3.90
N SER A 6 27.59 7.78 5.09
CA SER A 6 29.00 8.13 5.33
C SER A 6 29.94 6.94 5.10
N ALA A 7 29.61 5.74 5.59
CA ALA A 7 30.43 4.55 5.40
C ALA A 7 30.56 4.12 3.91
N LEU A 8 29.51 4.32 3.10
CA LEU A 8 29.53 4.05 1.66
C LEU A 8 30.33 5.09 0.88
N ASN A 9 30.32 6.35 1.32
CA ASN A 9 31.12 7.41 0.71
C ASN A 9 32.61 7.27 1.04
N GLU A 10 32.95 6.81 2.25
CA GLU A 10 34.33 6.50 2.64
C GLU A 10 34.92 5.28 1.90
N ARG A 11 34.08 4.42 1.32
CA ARG A 11 34.47 3.19 0.63
C ARG A 11 33.88 3.12 -0.78
N PRO A 12 34.44 3.86 -1.76
CA PRO A 12 33.86 4.01 -3.09
C PRO A 12 33.74 2.70 -3.89
N GLY A 13 34.51 1.67 -3.54
CA GLY A 13 34.45 0.35 -4.19
C GLY A 13 33.30 -0.56 -3.73
N LEU A 14 32.48 -0.14 -2.76
CA LEU A 14 31.35 -0.93 -2.26
C LEU A 14 30.06 -0.62 -3.02
N MET A 15 29.29 -1.68 -3.29
CA MET A 15 27.94 -1.60 -3.85
C MET A 15 26.91 -1.92 -2.78
N LEU A 16 25.78 -1.19 -2.79
CA LEU A 16 24.65 -1.50 -1.93
C LEU A 16 23.50 -2.09 -2.74
N GLU A 17 23.07 -3.29 -2.33
CA GLU A 17 21.85 -3.91 -2.79
C GLU A 17 20.75 -3.70 -1.75
N VAL A 18 19.63 -3.12 -2.18
CA VAL A 18 18.46 -2.81 -1.35
C VAL A 18 17.30 -3.69 -1.78
N SER A 19 16.81 -4.53 -0.87
CA SER A 19 15.54 -5.24 -1.03
C SER A 19 14.51 -4.57 -0.13
N GLY A 20 13.32 -4.30 -0.67
CA GLY A 20 12.19 -3.89 0.16
C GLY A 20 11.44 -5.10 0.69
N GLY A 21 11.01 -5.02 1.94
CA GLY A 21 10.13 -5.99 2.57
C GLY A 21 8.69 -5.48 2.69
N ALA A 22 7.74 -6.39 2.55
CA ALA A 22 6.38 -6.21 3.06
C ALA A 22 6.03 -7.38 3.97
N ASP A 23 5.27 -7.14 5.02
CA ASP A 23 4.81 -8.16 5.95
C ASP A 23 3.31 -8.32 5.84
N ARG A 24 2.85 -9.55 5.61
CA ARG A 24 1.43 -9.83 5.41
C ARG A 24 0.57 -9.46 6.61
N LEU A 25 1.01 -9.72 7.83
CA LEU A 25 0.18 -9.46 9.02
C LEU A 25 0.15 -7.97 9.36
N ALA A 26 1.26 -7.26 9.16
CA ALA A 26 1.36 -5.85 9.46
C ALA A 26 0.77 -4.95 8.35
N ASP A 27 1.01 -5.29 7.07
CA ASP A 27 0.73 -4.38 5.95
C ASP A 27 -0.60 -4.65 5.26
N TRP A 28 -1.03 -5.91 5.19
CA TRP A 28 -2.25 -6.27 4.47
C TRP A 28 -3.51 -5.55 4.99
N PRO A 29 -3.75 -5.43 6.31
CA PRO A 29 -4.95 -4.72 6.80
C PRO A 29 -5.04 -3.27 6.32
N LEU A 30 -3.89 -2.60 6.17
CA LEU A 30 -3.83 -1.23 5.66
C LEU A 30 -4.12 -1.19 4.16
N LEU A 31 -3.56 -2.12 3.38
CA LEU A 31 -3.84 -2.23 1.94
C LEU A 31 -5.32 -2.57 1.67
N GLN A 32 -5.91 -3.46 2.46
CA GLN A 32 -7.35 -3.76 2.40
C GLN A 32 -8.20 -2.50 2.64
N SER A 33 -7.85 -1.71 3.66
CA SER A 33 -8.55 -0.48 3.97
C SER A 33 -8.43 0.54 2.82
N GLN A 34 -7.25 0.68 2.21
CA GLN A 34 -7.05 1.54 1.04
C GLN A 34 -7.84 1.07 -0.20
N GLN A 35 -7.89 -0.25 -0.43
CA GLN A 35 -8.68 -0.83 -1.50
C GLN A 35 -10.17 -0.58 -1.32
N LEU A 36 -10.68 -0.72 -0.08
CA LEU A 36 -12.06 -0.38 0.25
C LEU A 36 -12.34 1.09 -0.06
N GLU A 37 -11.54 2.02 0.45
CA GLU A 37 -11.74 3.46 0.21
C GLU A 37 -11.71 3.81 -1.28
N THR A 38 -10.79 3.23 -2.04
CA THR A 38 -10.72 3.40 -3.51
C THR A 38 -11.98 2.89 -4.20
N THR A 39 -12.54 1.78 -3.70
CA THR A 39 -13.77 1.20 -4.24
C THR A 39 -14.98 2.07 -3.94
N LEU A 40 -15.12 2.56 -2.70
CA LEU A 40 -16.20 3.47 -2.32
C LEU A 40 -16.16 4.77 -3.14
N LYS A 41 -14.97 5.34 -3.35
CA LYS A 41 -14.79 6.50 -4.24
C LYS A 41 -15.25 6.22 -5.67
N ARG A 42 -14.97 5.02 -6.20
CA ARG A 42 -15.37 4.64 -7.55
C ARG A 42 -16.89 4.49 -7.66
N LEU A 43 -17.53 3.82 -6.69
CA LEU A 43 -18.99 3.68 -6.65
C LEU A 43 -19.67 5.06 -6.57
N TRP A 44 -19.16 5.93 -5.68
CA TRP A 44 -19.63 7.30 -5.57
C TRP A 44 -19.51 8.07 -6.88
N GLN A 45 -18.34 7.97 -7.54
CA GLN A 45 -18.13 8.64 -8.83
C GLN A 45 -19.13 8.18 -9.90
N VAL A 46 -19.44 6.88 -9.97
CA VAL A 46 -20.45 6.35 -10.90
C VAL A 46 -21.83 6.94 -10.59
N GLN A 47 -22.23 6.98 -9.32
CA GLN A 47 -23.51 7.56 -8.89
C GLN A 47 -23.64 9.05 -9.23
N GLN A 48 -22.56 9.83 -9.07
CA GLN A 48 -22.54 11.25 -9.44
C GLN A 48 -22.71 11.47 -10.94
N VAL A 49 -22.08 10.61 -11.76
CA VAL A 49 -22.22 10.66 -13.23
C VAL A 49 -23.63 10.28 -13.66
N GLU A 50 -24.23 9.25 -13.06
CA GLU A 50 -25.60 8.81 -13.36
C GLU A 50 -26.65 9.86 -12.94
N SER A 51 -26.41 10.57 -11.84
CA SER A 51 -27.27 11.64 -11.34
C SER A 51 -27.12 12.96 -12.13
N GLY A 52 -26.14 13.05 -13.03
CA GLY A 52 -25.88 14.23 -13.85
C GLY A 52 -25.26 15.40 -13.08
N GLU A 53 -24.72 15.16 -11.89
CA GLU A 53 -24.26 16.21 -10.97
C GLU A 53 -22.83 16.72 -11.24
N THR A 54 -21.97 15.93 -11.91
CA THR A 54 -20.54 16.28 -12.00
C THR A 54 -19.82 15.71 -13.24
N THR A 55 -18.75 16.40 -13.68
CA THR A 55 -17.74 15.92 -14.65
C THR A 55 -16.76 14.94 -13.99
N VAL A 56 -16.22 13.96 -14.73
CA VAL A 56 -15.33 12.92 -14.19
C VAL A 56 -14.09 13.51 -13.50
N ASP A 57 -14.15 13.75 -12.19
CA ASP A 57 -13.00 14.15 -11.38
C ASP A 57 -11.96 13.01 -11.36
N ALA A 58 -10.68 13.35 -11.15
CA ALA A 58 -9.69 12.31 -10.88
C ALA A 58 -10.07 11.57 -9.59
N LEU A 59 -9.95 10.23 -9.57
CA LEU A 59 -10.43 9.40 -8.46
C LEU A 59 -9.80 9.80 -7.11
N GLU A 60 -8.56 10.30 -7.14
CA GLU A 60 -7.86 10.80 -5.96
C GLU A 60 -8.55 12.02 -5.31
N GLN A 61 -9.22 12.84 -6.13
CA GLN A 61 -9.93 14.06 -5.70
C GLN A 61 -11.37 13.78 -5.27
N VAL A 62 -11.91 12.60 -5.60
CA VAL A 62 -13.25 12.19 -5.18
C VAL A 62 -13.30 12.04 -3.66
N LEU A 63 -14.22 12.76 -3.04
CA LEU A 63 -14.55 12.67 -1.61
C LEU A 63 -15.92 12.02 -1.45
N VAL A 64 -15.98 10.93 -0.70
CA VAL A 64 -17.24 10.25 -0.35
C VAL A 64 -17.85 10.95 0.87
N PRO A 65 -19.08 11.49 0.78
CA PRO A 65 -19.78 12.06 1.93
C PRO A 65 -19.99 11.01 3.04
N ALA A 66 -19.95 11.45 4.30
CA ALA A 66 -20.04 10.55 5.45
C ALA A 66 -21.41 9.84 5.55
N ASP A 67 -22.47 10.51 5.11
CA ASP A 67 -23.83 10.03 5.02
C ASP A 67 -24.07 9.03 3.87
N GLU A 68 -23.28 9.13 2.79
CA GLU A 68 -23.34 8.21 1.66
C GLU A 68 -22.51 6.94 1.89
N ARG A 69 -21.46 7.02 2.72
CA ARG A 69 -20.55 5.90 2.98
C ARG A 69 -21.26 4.60 3.41
N PRO A 70 -22.26 4.60 4.31
CA PRO A 70 -23.00 3.38 4.68
C PRO A 70 -23.81 2.78 3.53
N VAL A 71 -24.30 3.60 2.60
CA VAL A 71 -25.08 3.13 1.44
C VAL A 71 -24.14 2.42 0.47
N LEU A 72 -23.00 3.04 0.15
CA LEU A 72 -21.98 2.48 -0.74
C LEU A 72 -21.33 1.23 -0.14
N LEU A 73 -21.14 1.18 1.18
CA LEU A 73 -20.63 0.00 1.88
C LEU A 73 -21.58 -1.20 1.74
N ARG A 74 -22.90 -0.98 1.87
CA ARG A 74 -23.91 -2.03 1.64
C ARG A 74 -23.93 -2.47 0.18
N GLU A 75 -23.84 -1.53 -0.76
CA GLU A 75 -23.75 -1.86 -2.18
C GLU A 75 -22.53 -2.76 -2.47
N TYR A 76 -21.36 -2.37 -1.98
CA TYR A 76 -20.14 -3.16 -2.16
C TYR A 76 -20.23 -4.52 -1.48
N GLY A 77 -20.79 -4.58 -0.27
CA GLY A 77 -21.06 -5.85 0.40
C GLY A 77 -21.96 -6.79 -0.43
N ARG A 78 -22.98 -6.25 -1.12
CA ARG A 78 -23.85 -7.04 -2.01
C ARG A 78 -23.08 -7.57 -3.22
N GLN A 79 -22.16 -6.77 -3.79
CA GLN A 79 -21.27 -7.22 -4.86
C GLN A 79 -20.35 -8.37 -4.41
N LEU A 80 -19.92 -8.34 -3.14
CA LEU A 80 -19.16 -9.41 -2.48
C LEU A 80 -20.04 -10.59 -2.00
N GLN A 81 -21.35 -10.54 -2.24
CA GLN A 81 -22.31 -11.58 -1.85
C GLN A 81 -22.36 -11.87 -0.34
N ILE A 82 -22.07 -10.87 0.50
CA ILE A 82 -22.19 -10.99 1.95
C ILE A 82 -23.68 -11.16 2.30
N THR A 83 -24.00 -12.16 3.14
CA THR A 83 -25.37 -12.45 3.57
C THR A 83 -25.74 -11.54 4.75
N GLU A 84 -27.05 -11.32 4.99
CA GLU A 84 -27.56 -10.57 6.15
C GLU A 84 -27.12 -9.10 6.24
N ILE A 85 -26.69 -8.50 5.11
CA ILE A 85 -26.26 -7.08 5.00
C ILE A 85 -27.26 -6.08 5.58
N ASP A 86 -28.56 -6.32 5.39
CA ASP A 86 -29.59 -5.39 5.82
C ASP A 86 -29.95 -5.52 7.32
N SER A 87 -29.46 -6.56 8.00
CA SER A 87 -29.74 -6.86 9.41
C SER A 87 -28.56 -6.64 10.36
N VAL A 88 -27.36 -6.42 9.83
CA VAL A 88 -26.15 -6.13 10.63
C VAL A 88 -25.93 -4.63 10.80
N SER A 89 -25.17 -4.26 11.84
CA SER A 89 -24.69 -2.88 12.01
C SER A 89 -23.66 -2.49 10.95
N ASP A 90 -23.44 -1.19 10.76
CA ASP A 90 -22.45 -0.69 9.80
C ASP A 90 -21.01 -1.15 10.15
N ASP A 91 -20.69 -1.27 11.44
CA ASP A 91 -19.39 -1.75 11.91
C ASP A 91 -19.19 -3.24 11.63
N GLU A 92 -20.22 -4.07 11.85
CA GLU A 92 -20.19 -5.50 11.51
C GLU A 92 -20.08 -5.71 10.00
N LEU A 93 -20.81 -4.91 9.21
CA LEU A 93 -20.71 -4.94 7.76
C LEU A 93 -19.31 -4.53 7.29
N LEU A 94 -18.72 -3.48 7.87
CA LEU A 94 -17.35 -3.06 7.55
C LEU A 94 -16.36 -4.20 7.80
N ALA A 95 -16.46 -4.84 8.96
CA ALA A 95 -15.61 -5.98 9.30
C ALA A 95 -15.80 -7.15 8.32
N ALA A 96 -17.04 -7.47 7.94
CA ALA A 96 -17.35 -8.51 6.98
C ALA A 96 -16.81 -8.19 5.58
N VAL A 97 -16.94 -6.94 5.13
CA VAL A 97 -16.40 -6.46 3.85
C VAL A 97 -14.88 -6.57 3.84
N LEU A 98 -14.19 -6.07 4.87
CA LEU A 98 -12.74 -6.16 4.97
C LEU A 98 -12.25 -7.62 5.00
N ALA A 99 -12.97 -8.51 5.68
CA ALA A 99 -12.66 -9.93 5.70
C ALA A 99 -12.90 -10.63 4.34
N ALA A 100 -13.85 -10.13 3.54
CA ALA A 100 -14.18 -10.66 2.23
C ALA A 100 -13.24 -10.17 1.11
N ILE A 101 -12.48 -9.08 1.31
CA ILE A 101 -11.48 -8.60 0.35
C ILE A 101 -10.37 -9.66 0.24
N PRO A 102 -10.16 -10.27 -0.95
CA PRO A 102 -9.19 -11.33 -1.12
C PRO A 102 -7.77 -10.79 -1.00
N TYR A 103 -6.87 -11.62 -0.44
CA TYR A 103 -5.45 -11.30 -0.36
C TYR A 103 -4.86 -11.02 -1.75
N ASP A 104 -4.23 -9.86 -1.91
CA ASP A 104 -3.56 -9.44 -3.14
C ASP A 104 -2.04 -9.45 -2.96
N GLU A 105 -1.42 -10.54 -3.41
CA GLU A 105 0.04 -10.70 -3.39
C GLU A 105 0.75 -9.67 -4.28
N THR A 106 0.10 -9.24 -5.38
CA THR A 106 0.68 -8.23 -6.28
C THR A 106 0.76 -6.87 -5.59
N ALA A 107 -0.28 -6.48 -4.86
CA ALA A 107 -0.28 -5.26 -4.05
C ALA A 107 0.83 -5.28 -2.99
N MET A 108 1.06 -6.43 -2.35
CA MET A 108 2.13 -6.61 -1.37
C MET A 108 3.52 -6.47 -2.00
N TYR A 109 3.75 -7.06 -3.18
CA TYR A 109 5.00 -6.85 -3.92
C TYR A 109 5.21 -5.39 -4.32
N GLN A 110 4.15 -4.70 -4.76
CA GLN A 110 4.23 -3.28 -5.10
C GLN A 110 4.60 -2.42 -3.88
N LEU A 111 4.02 -2.70 -2.72
CA LEU A 111 4.37 -2.03 -1.47
C LEU A 111 5.85 -2.23 -1.12
N ALA A 112 6.34 -3.46 -1.21
CA ALA A 112 7.74 -3.77 -0.97
C ALA A 112 8.68 -3.05 -1.96
N GLN A 113 8.33 -3.01 -3.24
CA GLN A 113 9.10 -2.27 -4.26
C GLN A 113 9.11 -0.75 -3.97
N GLN A 114 7.96 -0.19 -3.59
CA GLN A 114 7.85 1.23 -3.22
C GLN A 114 8.76 1.56 -2.05
N ARG A 115 8.80 0.70 -1.01
CA ARG A 115 9.71 0.87 0.12
C ARG A 115 11.18 0.80 -0.27
N ALA A 116 11.56 -0.17 -1.11
CA ALA A 116 12.92 -0.28 -1.63
C ALA A 116 13.34 0.99 -2.38
N ARG A 117 12.43 1.54 -3.20
CA ARG A 117 12.64 2.79 -3.92
C ARG A 117 12.80 3.97 -2.97
N SER A 118 11.92 4.13 -1.98
CA SER A 118 12.04 5.21 -0.99
C SER A 118 13.36 5.17 -0.22
N ILE A 119 13.88 3.98 0.09
CA ILE A 119 15.20 3.81 0.69
C ILE A 119 16.30 4.26 -0.27
N LYS A 120 16.23 3.88 -1.55
CA LYS A 120 17.19 4.32 -2.57
C LYS A 120 17.17 5.83 -2.73
N ASP A 121 15.99 6.43 -2.86
CA ASP A 121 15.81 7.87 -3.00
C ASP A 121 16.42 8.60 -1.78
N PHE A 122 16.21 8.10 -0.56
CA PHE A 122 16.87 8.64 0.64
C PHE A 122 18.41 8.58 0.56
N LEU A 123 18.99 7.45 0.12
CA LEU A 123 20.44 7.29 0.04
C LEU A 123 21.08 8.18 -1.02
N VAL A 124 20.39 8.41 -2.13
CA VAL A 124 20.87 9.28 -3.21
C VAL A 124 20.70 10.74 -2.82
N ASP A 125 19.50 11.13 -2.39
CA ASP A 125 19.14 12.54 -2.22
C ASP A 125 19.64 13.11 -0.89
N GLN A 126 19.62 12.32 0.19
CA GLN A 126 19.99 12.80 1.52
C GLN A 126 21.38 12.35 1.96
N ALA A 127 21.83 11.18 1.50
CA ALA A 127 23.12 10.62 1.88
C ALA A 127 24.21 10.78 0.81
N GLU A 128 23.87 11.42 -0.32
CA GLU A 128 24.76 11.75 -1.44
C GLU A 128 25.52 10.53 -2.01
N VAL A 129 24.96 9.33 -1.85
CA VAL A 129 25.53 8.11 -2.44
C VAL A 129 25.22 8.13 -3.94
N PRO A 130 26.22 7.93 -4.84
CA PRO A 130 25.95 7.88 -6.28
C PRO A 130 24.87 6.85 -6.63
N ALA A 131 23.88 7.24 -7.41
CA ALA A 131 22.72 6.40 -7.74
C ALA A 131 23.08 5.09 -8.46
N GLU A 132 24.18 5.10 -9.21
CA GLU A 132 24.79 3.94 -9.86
C GLU A 132 25.35 2.91 -8.86
N ARG A 133 25.45 3.25 -7.57
CA ARG A 133 25.93 2.37 -6.51
C ARG A 133 24.86 1.73 -5.65
N VAL A 134 23.58 2.05 -5.93
CA VAL A 134 22.42 1.54 -5.18
C VAL A 134 21.50 0.77 -6.12
N TYR A 135 21.50 -0.56 -5.97
CA TYR A 135 20.72 -1.48 -6.79
C TYR A 135 19.49 -1.98 -6.03
N LEU A 136 18.34 -2.00 -6.70
CA LEU A 136 17.11 -2.57 -6.16
C LEU A 136 17.06 -4.07 -6.49
N MET A 137 16.89 -4.89 -5.47
CA MET A 137 16.74 -6.34 -5.58
C MET A 137 15.26 -6.77 -5.52
N SER A 138 15.02 -8.05 -5.77
CA SER A 138 13.69 -8.65 -5.66
C SER A 138 13.09 -8.41 -4.27
N SER A 139 11.85 -7.94 -4.25
CA SER A 139 11.11 -7.69 -3.02
C SER A 139 10.72 -8.98 -2.31
N ILE A 140 10.67 -8.92 -0.98
CA ILE A 140 10.38 -10.08 -0.13
C ILE A 140 9.06 -9.85 0.60
N ILE A 141 8.19 -10.86 0.59
CA ILE A 141 6.99 -10.88 1.41
C ILE A 141 7.24 -11.81 2.60
N GLY A 142 7.19 -11.25 3.80
CA GLY A 142 7.26 -11.96 5.06
C GLY A 142 5.89 -12.25 5.66
N GLU A 143 5.87 -13.19 6.61
CA GLU A 143 4.72 -13.45 7.48
C GLU A 143 5.26 -13.57 8.92
N GLN A 144 5.67 -12.44 9.49
CA GLN A 144 6.21 -12.30 10.83
C GLN A 144 5.19 -11.57 11.71
N ALA A 145 4.84 -12.14 12.87
CA ALA A 145 4.00 -11.44 13.84
C ALA A 145 4.83 -10.38 14.59
N GLY A 146 4.75 -9.11 14.19
CA GLY A 146 5.42 -8.00 14.88
C GLY A 146 5.31 -6.65 14.15
N ASP A 147 5.68 -5.56 14.83
CA ASP A 147 5.67 -4.18 14.31
C ASP A 147 6.90 -3.85 13.42
N ARG A 148 7.62 -4.87 12.94
CA ARG A 148 8.87 -4.71 12.20
C ARG A 148 8.82 -5.51 10.92
N VAL A 149 9.00 -4.83 9.80
CA VAL A 149 9.15 -5.43 8.48
C VAL A 149 10.63 -5.47 8.12
N ASP A 150 11.19 -6.67 8.01
CA ASP A 150 12.60 -6.84 7.67
C ASP A 150 12.84 -6.63 6.18
N SER A 151 13.68 -5.66 5.86
CA SER A 151 14.15 -5.36 4.50
C SER A 151 15.65 -5.65 4.42
N PRO A 152 16.08 -6.80 3.84
CA PRO A 152 17.49 -7.15 3.83
C PRO A 152 18.29 -6.23 2.89
N MET A 153 19.45 -5.81 3.38
CA MET A 153 20.45 -5.07 2.62
C MET A 153 21.72 -5.90 2.53
N SER A 154 22.25 -6.05 1.32
CA SER A 154 23.50 -6.77 1.07
C SER A 154 24.57 -5.81 0.57
N LEU A 155 25.82 -6.07 0.95
CA LEU A 155 27.00 -5.32 0.53
C LEU A 155 27.89 -6.25 -0.29
N GLY A 156 28.18 -5.84 -1.53
CA GLY A 156 29.10 -6.53 -2.43
C GLY A 156 30.35 -5.70 -2.74
N ALA A 157 31.45 -6.37 -3.03
CA ALA A 157 32.66 -5.78 -3.60
C ALA A 157 32.82 -6.24 -5.06
N LEU A 158 33.38 -5.36 -5.91
CA LEU A 158 33.78 -5.68 -7.30
C LEU A 158 34.90 -6.72 -7.36
#